data_AF-A0A9D5YLN3-F1
#
_entry.id   AF-A0A9D5YLN3-F1
#
_cell.length_a   1.000
_cell.length_b   1.000
_cell.length_c   1.000
_cell.angle_alpha   90.00
_cell.angle_beta   90.00
_cell.angle_gamma   90.00
#
_symmetry.space_group_name_H-M   'P 1'
#
loop_
_entity.id
_entity.type
_entity.pdbx_description
1 polymer ?
#
loop_
_entity_poly.entity_id
_entity_poly.type
_entity_poly.pdbx_seq_one_letter_code
_entity_poly.pdbx_strand_id
1 'polypeptide(L)' 'MSKMELSQNPDYCFAALKLIEQLYRDGKIPDYVFHNILSEYADVVDESQFIKGNHNQREECPCTTESSESEKL' A
#
# COMPACT_ATOMS: atom_id res chain seq x y z
N MET A 1 23.98 12.16 -7.90
CA MET A 1 23.10 11.05 -7.48
C MET A 1 21.93 11.02 -8.45
N SER A 2 21.93 10.04 -9.34
CA SER A 2 20.87 9.90 -10.34
C SER A 2 19.66 9.22 -9.69
N LYS A 3 18.47 9.71 -10.05
CA LYS A 3 17.12 9.32 -9.59
C LYS A 3 16.78 7.81 -9.68
N MET A 4 17.73 6.98 -10.14
CA MET A 4 17.61 5.56 -10.45
C MET A 4 18.19 4.61 -9.39
N GLU A 5 18.79 5.12 -8.30
CA GLU A 5 19.34 4.26 -7.24
C GLU A 5 18.38 4.02 -6.05
N LEU A 6 17.25 4.75 -6.00
CA LEU A 6 16.22 4.47 -4.98
C LEU A 6 15.39 3.21 -5.31
N SER A 7 15.40 2.78 -6.57
CA SER A 7 14.57 1.70 -7.11
C SER A 7 15.12 0.29 -6.87
N GLN A 8 16.09 0.14 -5.96
CA GLN A 8 16.74 -1.14 -5.65
C GLN A 8 16.68 -1.49 -4.16
N ASN A 9 16.10 -0.63 -3.30
CA ASN A 9 15.90 -1.01 -1.91
C ASN A 9 14.55 -1.75 -1.79
N PRO A 10 14.57 -3.08 -1.57
CA PRO A 10 13.34 -3.87 -1.48
C PRO A 10 12.42 -3.36 -0.35
N ASP A 11 12.97 -2.77 0.71
CA ASP A 11 12.18 -2.22 1.82
C ASP A 11 11.34 -1.01 1.40
N TYR A 12 11.91 -0.13 0.55
CA TYR A 12 11.17 1.02 0.03
C TYR A 12 10.12 0.61 -0.99
N CYS A 13 10.44 -0.36 -1.85
CA CYS A 13 9.46 -0.95 -2.77
C CYS A 13 8.30 -1.60 -2.00
N PHE A 14 8.61 -2.38 -0.96
CA PHE A 14 7.61 -2.99 -0.10
C PHE A 14 6.71 -1.96 0.59
N ALA A 15 7.32 -0.93 1.21
CA ALA A 15 6.56 0.14 1.86
C ALA A 15 5.66 0.90 0.88
N ALA A 16 6.16 1.22 -0.33
CA ALA A 16 5.36 1.86 -1.37
C ALA A 16 4.20 0.97 -1.83
N LEU A 17 4.46 -0.32 -2.06
CA LEU A 17 3.42 -1.28 -2.45
C LEU A 17 2.37 -1.48 -1.34
N LYS A 18 2.75 -1.36 -0.07
CA LYS A 18 1.78 -1.36 1.05
C LYS A 18 0.85 -0.16 1.05
N LEU A 19 1.35 1.02 0.67
CA LEU A 19 0.48 2.19 0.47
C LEU A 19 -0.48 1.99 -0.70
N ILE A 20 -0.02 1.36 -1.79
CA ILE A 20 -0.85 1.06 -2.96
C ILE A 20 -1.88 -0.04 -2.62
N GLU A 21 -1.52 -1.04 -1.82
CA GLU A 21 -2.44 -2.03 -1.27
C GLU A 21 -3.56 -1.35 -0.47
N GLN A 22 -3.25 -0.33 0.33
CA GLN A 22 -4.28 0.42 1.06
C GLN A 22 -5.23 1.17 0.11
N LEU A 23 -4.71 1.75 -0.98
CA LEU A 23 -5.55 2.39 -1.99
C LEU A 23 -6.47 1.39 -2.71
N TYR A 24 -5.97 0.17 -2.96
CA TYR A 24 -6.79 -0.93 -3.47
C TYR A 24 -7.86 -1.28 -2.43
N ARG A 25 -7.47 -1.41 -1.16
CA ARG A 25 -8.39 -1.70 -0.05
C ARG A 25 -9.53 -0.70 0.08
N ASP A 26 -9.23 0.56 -0.16
CA ASP A 26 -10.18 1.67 -0.10
C ASP A 26 -11.06 1.77 -1.36
N GLY A 27 -10.87 0.89 -2.34
CA GLY A 27 -11.56 0.91 -3.63
C GLY A 27 -11.19 2.13 -4.49
N LYS A 28 -10.03 2.75 -4.22
CA LYS A 28 -9.54 3.92 -4.97
C LYS A 28 -8.86 3.53 -6.28
N ILE A 29 -8.30 2.32 -6.34
CA ILE A 29 -7.73 1.75 -7.55
C ILE A 29 -8.44 0.43 -7.91
N PRO A 30 -8.68 0.16 -9.21
CA PRO A 30 -9.20 -1.11 -9.65
C PRO A 30 -8.22 -2.27 -9.39
N ASP A 31 -8.80 -3.46 -9.25
CA ASP A 31 -8.09 -4.73 -9.04
C ASP A 31 -6.97 -5.00 -10.06
N TYR A 32 -7.28 -4.85 -11.35
CA TYR A 32 -6.29 -5.07 -12.41
C TYR A 32 -5.10 -4.09 -12.33
N VAL A 33 -5.31 -2.86 -11.82
CA VAL A 33 -4.24 -1.88 -11.66
C VAL A 33 -3.30 -2.33 -10.55
N PHE A 34 -3.85 -2.75 -9.42
CA PHE A 34 -3.06 -3.26 -8.30
C PHE A 34 -2.27 -4.50 -8.68
N HIS A 35 -2.89 -5.47 -9.36
CA HIS A 35 -2.22 -6.68 -9.82
C HIS A 35 -1.12 -6.42 -10.84
N ASN A 36 -1.34 -5.52 -11.80
CA ASN A 36 -0.31 -5.14 -12.75
C ASN A 36 0.90 -4.51 -12.05
N ILE A 37 0.66 -3.62 -11.08
CA ILE A 37 1.74 -3.02 -10.31
C ILE A 37 2.50 -4.09 -9.51
N LEU A 38 1.81 -4.98 -8.79
CA LEU A 38 2.48 -6.05 -8.04
C LEU A 38 3.34 -6.95 -8.93
N SER A 39 2.83 -7.33 -10.10
CA SER A 39 3.55 -8.19 -11.04
C SER A 39 4.85 -7.56 -11.55
N GLU A 40 4.91 -6.23 -11.70
CA GLU A 40 6.13 -5.53 -12.13
C GLU A 40 7.23 -5.53 -11.05
N TYR A 41 6.85 -5.74 -9.78
CA TYR A 41 7.79 -5.79 -8.66
C TYR A 41 7.95 -7.21 -8.09
N ALA A 42 7.46 -8.25 -8.78
CA ALA A 42 7.53 -9.65 -8.34
C ALA A 42 8.97 -10.14 -8.12
N ASP A 43 9.93 -9.57 -8.85
CA ASP A 43 11.36 -9.88 -8.72
C ASP A 43 12.01 -9.22 -7.48
N VAL A 44 11.33 -8.24 -6.88
CA VAL A 44 11.86 -7.42 -5.77
C VAL A 44 11.15 -7.71 -4.45
N VAL A 45 9.84 -8.01 -4.50
CA VAL A 45 9.03 -8.29 -3.31
C VAL A 45 8.25 -9.59 -3.45
N ASP A 46 7.98 -10.24 -2.32
CA ASP A 46 7.14 -11.42 -2.27
C ASP A 46 5.66 -11.04 -2.34
N GLU A 47 5.03 -11.34 -3.48
CA GLU A 47 3.61 -11.08 -3.74
C GLU A 47 2.66 -11.76 -2.75
N SER A 48 3.09 -12.85 -2.08
CA SER A 48 2.25 -13.55 -1.10
C SER A 48 1.96 -12.71 0.14
N GLN A 49 2.73 -11.64 0.36
CA GLN A 49 2.54 -10.69 1.46
C GLN A 49 1.44 -9.64 1.19
N PHE A 50 0.77 -9.71 0.05
CA PHE A 50 -0.28 -8.78 -0.37
C PHE A 50 -1.62 -9.49 -0.56
N ILE A 51 -2.73 -8.81 -0.26
CA ILE A 51 -4.06 -9.39 -0.43
C ILE A 51 -4.40 -9.54 -1.92
N LYS A 52 -4.73 -10.78 -2.33
CA LYS A 52 -5.31 -11.11 -3.65
C LYS A 52 -6.75 -11.58 -3.43
N GLY A 53 -7.71 -10.67 -3.33
CA GLY A 53 -9.08 -11.08 -2.97
C GLY A 53 -10.16 -10.02 -3.18
N ASN A 54 -11.27 -10.44 -3.78
CA ASN A 54 -12.46 -9.63 -4.08
C ASN A 54 -12.96 -8.85 -2.86
N HIS A 55 -12.94 -7.53 -3.00
CA HIS A 55 -13.45 -6.56 -2.05
C HIS A 55 -14.88 -6.84 -1.59
N ASN A 56 -15.05 -7.18 -0.31
CA ASN A 56 -16.31 -6.97 0.42
C ASN A 56 -16.18 -6.74 1.93
N GLN A 57 -14.98 -6.49 2.46
CA GLN A 57 -14.86 -6.05 3.86
C GLN A 57 -13.94 -4.84 3.94
N ARG A 58 -14.55 -3.69 4.22
CA ARG A 58 -13.88 -2.50 4.73
C ARG A 58 -13.39 -2.83 6.14
N GLU A 59 -12.19 -3.37 6.26
CA GLU A 59 -11.47 -3.30 7.52
C GLU A 59 -11.06 -1.84 7.70
N GLU A 60 -11.71 -1.16 8.65
CA GLU A 60 -11.38 0.20 9.04
C GLU A 60 -9.88 0.26 9.38
N CYS A 61 -9.15 1.12 8.68
CA CYS A 61 -7.75 1.37 8.98
C CYS A 61 -7.62 1.83 10.44
N PRO A 62 -6.85 1.16 11.31
CA PRO A 62 -6.66 1.60 12.69
C PRO A 62 -5.80 2.87 12.81
N CYS A 63 -5.38 3.48 11.70
CA CYS A 63 -4.46 4.60 11.69
C CYS A 63 -5.17 5.97 11.55
N THR A 64 -6.25 6.20 12.29
CA THR A 64 -6.81 7.55 12.50
C THR A 64 -7.33 7.71 13.93
N THR A 65 -6.50 7.45 14.94
CA THR A 65 -6.82 7.88 16.32
C THR A 65 -5.59 8.42 17.02
N GLU A 66 -5.11 9.60 16.59
CA GLU A 66 -4.44 10.57 17.48
C GLU A 66 -3.96 11.80 16.71
N SER A 67 -4.86 12.77 16.51
CA SER A 67 -4.49 14.19 16.53
C SER A 67 -5.75 15.06 16.66
N SER A 68 -6.43 14.95 17.80
CA SER A 68 -7.29 16.01 18.30
C SER A 68 -7.00 16.18 19.80
N GLU A 69 -5.78 16.63 20.09
CA GLU A 69 -5.46 17.19 21.40
C GLU A 69 -6.07 18.59 21.47
N SER A 70 -6.94 18.78 22.48
CA SER A 70 -7.35 20.04 23.09
C SER A 70 -8.22 21.03 22.29
N GLU A 71 -9.53 20.85 22.38
CA GLU A 71 -10.41 21.97 22.78
C GLU A 71 -11.15 21.54 24.05
N LYS A 72 -10.65 21.97 25.21
CA LYS A 72 -11.32 21.80 26.50
C LYS A 72 -11.44 23.17 27.16
N LEU A 73 -12.68 23.66 27.11
CA LEU A 73 -13.32 24.72 27.90
C LEU A 73 -12.98 26.18 27.55
#